data_AF-A0A521T2C8-F1
#
_entry.id   AF-A0A521T2C8-F1
#
_cell.length_a   1.000
_cell.length_b   1.000
_cell.length_c   1.000
_cell.angle_alpha   90.00
_cell.angle_beta   90.00
_cell.angle_gamma   90.00
#
_symmetry.space_group_name_H-M   'P 1'
#
loop_
_entity.id
_entity.type
_entity.pdbx_description
1 polymer ?
#
loop_
_entity_poly.entity_id
_entity_poly.type
_entity_poly.pdbx_seq_one_letter_code
_entity_poly.pdbx_strand_id
1 'polypeptide(L)'
;MDREYLMTQSHTCPLCGYRFTDSAMSACATCPLNAGCKLICCPNCGYQQPDLKTSRLARWLGRWFKTERPQAPVVACELSAICTLAECDPHQPACIRAFRPGISAPRRESLNAFGLLPGRPVMVLQQSPLTVVQVGAAELALETDLASLIEVDRGPAASDPTSLSED
;
A
#
# COMPACT_ATOMS: atom_id res chain seq x y z
N MET A 1 13.10 -31.81 -28.48
CA MET A 1 13.94 -30.83 -27.76
C MET A 1 13.02 -29.77 -27.16
N ASP A 2 12.31 -30.23 -26.14
CA ASP A 2 12.00 -29.64 -24.84
C ASP A 2 11.32 -28.25 -24.74
N ARG A 3 9.99 -28.35 -24.62
CA ARG A 3 9.02 -27.33 -24.18
C ARG A 3 9.12 -27.07 -22.67
N GLU A 4 10.29 -26.65 -22.18
CA GLU A 4 10.46 -26.15 -20.81
C GLU A 4 10.02 -24.67 -20.74
N TYR A 5 8.73 -24.46 -21.03
CA TYR A 5 8.07 -23.16 -21.01
C TYR A 5 7.78 -22.76 -19.56
N LEU A 6 8.71 -22.00 -19.00
CA LEU A 6 8.67 -21.24 -17.76
C LEU A 6 7.26 -20.74 -17.37
N MET A 7 6.59 -21.43 -16.46
CA MET A 7 5.46 -20.86 -15.70
C MET A 7 6.00 -20.08 -14.51
N THR A 8 6.60 -18.92 -14.76
CA THR A 8 6.85 -17.94 -13.70
C THR A 8 5.50 -17.33 -13.30
N GLN A 9 4.83 -17.89 -12.30
CA GLN A 9 3.57 -17.33 -11.81
C GLN A 9 3.85 -15.94 -11.21
N SER A 10 3.25 -14.92 -11.82
CA SER A 10 3.28 -13.57 -11.27
C SER A 10 2.22 -13.43 -10.18
N HIS A 11 2.64 -13.13 -8.96
CA HIS A 11 1.77 -12.84 -7.83
C HIS A 11 1.61 -11.33 -7.71
N THR A 12 0.37 -10.87 -7.52
CA THR A 12 0.07 -9.47 -7.20
C THR A 12 -0.34 -9.39 -5.74
N CYS A 13 0.39 -8.61 -4.94
CA CYS A 13 0.04 -8.42 -3.54
C CYS A 13 -1.31 -7.68 -3.44
N PRO A 14 -2.33 -8.21 -2.75
CA PRO A 14 -3.61 -7.53 -2.60
C PRO A 14 -3.55 -6.39 -1.57
N LEU A 15 -2.44 -6.26 -0.82
CA LEU A 15 -2.25 -5.19 0.14
C LEU A 15 -1.63 -3.94 -0.50
N CYS A 16 -0.58 -4.09 -1.31
CA CYS A 16 0.17 -2.96 -1.90
C CYS A 16 0.19 -2.93 -3.44
N GLY A 17 -0.43 -3.90 -4.13
CA GLY A 17 -0.47 -3.95 -5.60
C GLY A 17 0.85 -4.37 -6.28
N TYR A 18 1.94 -4.57 -5.54
CA TYR A 18 3.24 -4.96 -6.09
C TYR A 18 3.17 -6.33 -6.80
N ARG A 19 3.75 -6.39 -8.00
CA ARG A 19 3.83 -7.61 -8.82
C ARG A 19 5.21 -8.24 -8.66
N PHE A 20 5.25 -9.49 -8.28
CA PHE A 20 6.49 -10.24 -8.08
C PHE A 20 6.35 -11.69 -8.53
N THR A 21 7.48 -12.33 -8.78
CA THR A 21 7.56 -13.73 -9.21
C THR A 21 7.94 -14.61 -8.02
N ASP A 22 7.66 -15.91 -8.10
CA ASP A 22 8.04 -16.89 -7.05
C ASP A 22 9.52 -16.79 -6.63
N SER A 23 10.41 -16.52 -7.59
CA SER A 23 11.86 -16.37 -7.35
C SER A 23 12.27 -15.17 -6.49
N ALA A 24 11.37 -14.21 -6.23
CA ALA A 24 11.66 -13.01 -5.44
C ALA A 24 11.36 -13.17 -3.93
N MET A 25 10.98 -14.38 -3.48
CA MET A 25 10.62 -14.68 -2.09
C MET A 25 11.84 -14.82 -1.15
N SER A 26 12.60 -13.74 -0.95
CA SER A 26 13.80 -13.75 -0.09
C SER A 26 13.51 -14.03 1.39
N ALA A 27 12.31 -13.68 1.89
CA ALA A 27 11.96 -13.86 3.30
C ALA A 27 11.75 -15.32 3.72
N CYS A 28 11.30 -16.18 2.79
CA CYS A 28 11.07 -17.60 3.07
C CYS A 28 12.35 -18.46 2.89
N ALA A 29 13.34 -17.98 2.12
CA ALA A 29 14.57 -18.72 1.87
C ALA A 29 15.37 -19.03 3.15
N THR A 30 15.34 -18.13 4.13
CA THR A 30 16.05 -18.25 5.41
C THR A 30 15.20 -18.87 6.52
N CYS A 31 13.94 -19.24 6.25
CA CYS A 31 13.05 -19.80 7.27
C CYS A 31 13.33 -21.29 7.48
N PRO A 32 13.63 -21.76 8.71
CA PRO A 32 13.92 -23.18 8.98
C PRO A 32 12.73 -24.13 8.74
N LEU A 33 11.52 -23.58 8.52
CA LEU A 33 10.29 -24.30 8.17
C LEU A 33 9.88 -24.14 6.70
N ASN A 34 10.78 -23.65 5.83
CA ASN A 34 10.49 -23.38 4.42
C ASN A 34 10.02 -24.62 3.63
N ALA A 35 10.42 -25.83 4.05
CA ALA A 35 10.13 -27.09 3.36
C ALA A 35 8.62 -27.42 3.28
N GLY A 36 7.77 -26.79 4.10
CA GLY A 36 6.31 -26.95 4.08
C GLY A 36 5.52 -25.63 4.07
N CYS A 37 6.21 -24.50 3.94
CA CYS A 37 5.58 -23.18 4.05
C CYS A 37 4.83 -22.83 2.75
N LYS A 38 3.50 -22.92 2.79
CA LYS A 38 2.61 -22.53 1.67
C LYS A 38 2.18 -21.07 1.75
N LEU A 39 3.01 -20.20 2.33
CA LEU A 39 2.75 -18.77 2.44
C LEU A 39 3.45 -18.01 1.31
N ILE A 40 2.71 -17.16 0.61
CA ILE A 40 3.26 -16.21 -0.35
C ILE A 40 3.57 -14.91 0.40
N CYS A 41 4.84 -14.50 0.41
CA CYS A 41 5.32 -13.30 1.10
C CYS A 41 5.67 -12.21 0.08
N CYS A 42 5.02 -11.04 0.17
CA CYS A 42 5.33 -9.91 -0.70
C CYS A 42 6.68 -9.29 -0.32
N PRO A 43 7.69 -9.24 -1.22
CA PRO A 43 8.99 -8.64 -0.92
C PRO A 43 8.92 -7.11 -0.75
N ASN A 44 7.86 -6.48 -1.28
CA ASN A 44 7.68 -5.03 -1.20
C ASN A 44 7.01 -4.56 0.10
N CYS A 45 6.07 -5.31 0.68
CA CYS A 45 5.30 -4.85 1.84
C CYS A 45 5.25 -5.82 3.02
N GLY A 46 5.86 -7.02 2.94
CA GLY A 46 5.87 -7.99 4.03
C GLY A 46 4.59 -8.82 4.17
N TYR A 47 3.51 -8.46 3.47
CA TYR A 47 2.22 -9.16 3.56
C TYR A 47 2.34 -10.65 3.22
N GLN A 48 1.79 -11.49 4.10
CA GLN A 48 1.82 -12.94 4.00
C GLN A 48 0.41 -13.48 3.73
N GLN A 49 0.26 -14.32 2.71
CA GLN A 49 -1.00 -15.00 2.42
C GLN A 49 -0.84 -16.50 2.37
N PRO A 50 -1.77 -17.28 2.97
CA PRO A 50 -1.83 -18.72 2.75
C PRO A 50 -2.24 -19.01 1.30
N ASP A 51 -1.46 -19.84 0.60
CA ASP A 51 -1.79 -20.33 -0.73
C ASP A 51 -2.97 -21.32 -0.67
N LEU A 52 -4.18 -20.75 -0.72
CA LEU A 52 -5.45 -21.45 -0.69
C LEU A 52 -5.73 -22.25 -1.98
N LYS A 53 -4.87 -22.18 -3.02
CA LYS A 53 -5.09 -22.86 -4.30
C LYS A 53 -5.19 -24.38 -4.20
N THR A 54 -4.80 -24.98 -3.06
CA THR A 54 -4.82 -26.43 -2.84
C THR A 54 -6.08 -26.98 -2.15
N SER A 55 -6.99 -26.14 -1.64
CA SER A 55 -8.17 -26.66 -0.92
C SER A 55 -9.41 -26.72 -1.81
N ARG A 56 -9.80 -27.93 -2.25
CA ARG A 56 -11.01 -28.17 -3.07
C ARG A 56 -12.29 -27.59 -2.44
N LEU A 57 -12.31 -27.46 -1.11
CA LEU A 57 -13.42 -26.90 -0.33
C LEU A 57 -13.54 -25.37 -0.48
N ALA A 58 -12.42 -24.66 -0.62
CA ALA A 58 -12.40 -23.20 -0.78
C ALA A 58 -12.99 -22.74 -2.14
N ARG A 59 -12.85 -23.57 -3.18
CA ARG A 59 -13.40 -23.30 -4.52
C ARG A 59 -14.94 -23.33 -4.54
N TRP A 60 -15.55 -24.09 -3.63
CA TRP A 60 -17.01 -24.20 -3.54
C TRP A 60 -17.61 -23.01 -2.76
N LEU A 61 -17.00 -22.60 -1.64
CA LEU A 61 -17.48 -21.43 -0.88
C LEU A 61 -17.28 -20.08 -1.59
N GLY A 62 -16.24 -19.95 -2.42
CA GLY A 62 -15.98 -18.72 -3.18
C GLY A 62 -17.02 -18.37 -4.25
N ARG A 63 -17.97 -19.28 -4.55
CA ARG A 63 -19.08 -19.01 -5.49
C ARG A 63 -20.30 -18.39 -4.80
N TRP A 64 -20.43 -18.52 -3.48
CA TRP A 64 -21.57 -17.99 -2.72
C TRP A 64 -21.27 -16.67 -2.00
N PHE A 65 -19.99 -16.34 -1.81
CA PHE A 65 -19.57 -15.07 -1.23
C PHE A 65 -18.75 -14.25 -2.24
N LYS A 66 -19.35 -13.94 -3.40
CA LYS A 66 -18.93 -12.78 -4.20
C LYS A 66 -19.53 -11.52 -3.58
N THR A 67 -19.04 -11.16 -2.40
CA THR A 67 -19.12 -9.76 -2.00
C THR A 67 -18.10 -9.04 -2.85
N GLU A 68 -18.61 -8.36 -3.86
CA GLU A 68 -17.89 -7.35 -4.62
C GLU A 68 -17.23 -6.45 -3.59
N ARG A 69 -15.89 -6.46 -3.52
CA ARG A 69 -15.17 -5.44 -2.76
C ARG A 69 -15.53 -4.12 -3.44
N PRO A 70 -16.20 -3.18 -2.75
CA PRO A 70 -16.34 -1.84 -3.28
C PRO A 70 -14.92 -1.28 -3.38
N GLN A 71 -14.36 -1.28 -4.60
CA GLN A 71 -13.25 -0.39 -4.89
C GLN A 71 -13.86 1.00 -4.82
N ALA A 72 -13.68 1.64 -3.66
CA ALA A 72 -13.92 3.07 -3.53
C ALA A 72 -13.26 3.76 -4.73
N PRO A 73 -13.95 4.73 -5.36
CA PRO A 73 -13.51 5.32 -6.61
C PRO A 73 -12.07 5.77 -6.46
N VAL A 74 -11.20 5.14 -7.25
CA VAL A 74 -9.84 5.61 -7.47
C VAL A 74 -9.99 6.97 -8.14
N VAL A 75 -9.93 8.04 -7.34
CA VAL A 75 -9.73 9.38 -7.86
C VAL A 75 -8.38 9.30 -8.58
N ALA A 76 -8.43 9.24 -9.90
CA ALA A 76 -7.24 9.22 -10.72
C ALA A 76 -6.46 10.49 -10.38
N CYS A 77 -5.30 10.35 -9.72
CA CYS A 77 -4.38 11.45 -9.54
C CYS A 77 -3.82 11.78 -10.92
N GLU A 78 -4.50 12.68 -11.64
CA GLU A 78 -4.03 13.25 -12.90
C GLU A 78 -2.76 14.05 -12.62
N LEU A 79 -1.61 13.53 -13.11
CA LEU A 79 -0.29 14.19 -13.14
C LEU A 79 0.01 15.11 -11.94
N SER A 80 -0.12 14.55 -10.75
CA SER A 80 0.26 15.23 -9.52
C SER A 80 1.78 15.28 -9.34
N ALA A 81 2.29 16.43 -8.90
CA ALA A 81 3.70 16.54 -8.51
C ALA A 81 4.02 15.55 -7.38
N ILE A 82 5.10 14.78 -7.56
CA ILE A 82 5.63 13.86 -6.54
C ILE A 82 6.35 14.70 -5.49
N CYS A 83 6.01 14.50 -4.22
CA CYS A 83 6.70 15.12 -3.09
C CYS A 83 6.79 14.16 -1.91
N THR A 84 7.45 14.59 -0.84
CA THR A 84 7.41 13.86 0.43
C THR A 84 6.23 14.30 1.29
N LEU A 85 5.83 13.46 2.25
CA LEU A 85 4.75 13.78 3.19
C LEU A 85 5.07 15.01 4.04
N ALA A 86 6.36 15.26 4.33
CA ALA A 86 6.82 16.45 5.05
C ALA A 86 6.66 17.75 4.23
N GLU A 87 6.60 17.63 2.90
CA GLU A 87 6.47 18.76 1.97
C GLU A 87 5.02 19.03 1.58
N CYS A 88 4.06 18.24 2.05
CA CYS A 88 2.65 18.45 1.75
C CYS A 88 2.05 19.58 2.57
N ASP A 89 1.19 20.37 1.96
CA ASP A 89 0.40 21.35 2.71
C ASP A 89 -0.61 20.65 3.63
N PRO A 90 -0.86 21.18 4.84
CA PRO A 90 -1.96 20.73 5.68
C PRO A 90 -3.30 20.84 4.94
N HIS A 91 -4.23 19.97 5.33
CA HIS A 91 -5.57 19.82 4.78
C HIS A 91 -5.65 19.44 3.29
N GLN A 92 -4.52 19.04 2.68
CA GLN A 92 -4.52 18.50 1.32
C GLN A 92 -4.55 16.97 1.31
N PRO A 93 -5.39 16.36 0.45
CA PRO A 93 -5.34 14.93 0.21
C PRO A 93 -4.06 14.60 -0.56
N ALA A 94 -3.40 13.52 -0.18
CA ALA A 94 -2.24 12.97 -0.89
C ALA A 94 -2.40 11.46 -1.03
N CYS A 95 -1.88 10.87 -2.09
CA CYS A 95 -1.89 9.42 -2.27
C CYS A 95 -0.50 8.87 -1.98
N ILE A 96 -0.37 7.90 -1.07
CA ILE A 96 0.93 7.27 -0.81
C ILE A 96 1.41 6.60 -2.09
N ARG A 97 2.60 6.97 -2.57
CA ARG A 97 3.20 6.42 -3.78
C ARG A 97 4.18 5.30 -3.42
N ALA A 98 5.15 5.61 -2.56
CA ALA A 98 6.22 4.70 -2.21
C ALA A 98 6.90 5.09 -0.89
N PHE A 99 7.72 4.19 -0.36
CA PHE A 99 8.63 4.46 0.74
C PHE A 99 10.06 4.53 0.22
N ARG A 100 10.78 5.60 0.54
CA ARG A 100 12.19 5.78 0.20
C ARG A 100 13.06 4.75 0.95
N PRO A 101 14.22 4.38 0.38
CA PRO A 101 15.23 3.61 1.11
C PRO A 101 15.67 4.41 2.34
N GLY A 102 15.60 3.79 3.53
CA GLY A 102 15.89 4.44 4.81
C GLY A 102 14.95 4.01 5.94
N ILE A 103 13.74 3.53 5.60
CA ILE A 103 12.82 2.95 6.57
C ILE A 103 13.17 1.48 6.81
N SER A 104 13.42 1.12 8.07
CA SER A 104 13.69 -0.28 8.44
C SER A 104 12.48 -1.18 8.17
N ALA A 105 12.72 -2.46 7.88
CA ALA A 105 11.63 -3.41 7.59
C ALA A 105 10.55 -3.48 8.70
N PRO A 106 10.89 -3.49 10.00
CA PRO A 106 9.89 -3.47 11.07
C PRO A 106 9.07 -2.17 11.11
N ARG A 107 9.73 -1.02 10.92
CA ARG A 107 9.06 0.29 10.93
C ARG A 107 8.11 0.42 9.73
N ARG A 108 8.51 -0.08 8.55
CA ARG A 108 7.64 -0.17 7.37
C ARG A 108 6.44 -1.08 7.61
N GLU A 109 6.63 -2.22 8.27
CA GLU A 109 5.53 -3.11 8.64
C GLU A 109 4.54 -2.41 9.57
N SER A 110 5.04 -1.64 10.56
CA SER A 110 4.17 -0.83 11.42
C SER A 110 3.36 0.20 10.63
N LEU A 111 3.98 0.94 9.69
CA LEU A 111 3.26 1.90 8.84
C LEU A 111 2.17 1.22 8.00
N ASN A 112 2.49 0.07 7.41
CA ASN A 112 1.53 -0.73 6.65
C ASN A 112 0.35 -1.19 7.51
N ALA A 113 0.62 -1.61 8.75
CA ALA A 113 -0.40 -2.06 9.70
C ALA A 113 -1.39 -0.94 10.06
N PHE A 114 -0.92 0.31 10.10
CA PHE A 114 -1.78 1.49 10.29
C PHE A 114 -2.44 1.99 8.99
N GLY A 115 -2.20 1.33 7.85
CA GLY A 115 -2.87 1.62 6.58
C GLY A 115 -2.12 2.56 5.65
N LEU A 116 -0.91 3.01 6.00
CA LEU A 116 -0.02 3.74 5.10
C LEU A 116 0.51 2.75 4.05
N LEU A 117 -0.20 2.63 2.94
CA LEU A 117 0.09 1.67 1.87
C LEU A 117 0.14 2.39 0.53
N PRO A 118 1.04 2.00 -0.40
CA PRO A 118 1.02 2.51 -1.76
C PRO A 118 -0.37 2.43 -2.41
N GLY A 119 -0.80 3.52 -3.03
CA GLY A 119 -2.13 3.70 -3.63
C GLY A 119 -3.23 4.07 -2.62
N ARG A 120 -2.93 4.26 -1.33
CA ARG A 120 -3.93 4.72 -0.36
C ARG A 120 -3.94 6.24 -0.22
N PRO A 121 -5.14 6.86 -0.23
CA PRO A 121 -5.27 8.27 0.09
C PRO A 121 -5.02 8.49 1.58
N VAL A 122 -4.38 9.61 1.88
CA VAL A 122 -4.12 10.13 3.21
C VAL A 122 -4.45 11.62 3.23
N MET A 123 -4.92 12.11 4.37
CA MET A 123 -5.14 13.54 4.58
C MET A 123 -4.04 14.05 5.49
N VAL A 124 -3.34 15.11 5.10
CA VAL A 124 -2.43 15.80 6.02
C VAL A 124 -3.28 16.68 6.92
N LEU A 125 -3.23 16.50 8.24
CA LEU A 125 -3.95 17.35 9.19
C LEU A 125 -3.06 18.49 9.69
N GLN A 126 -1.77 18.23 9.88
CA GLN A 126 -0.83 19.18 10.50
C GLN A 126 0.60 18.87 10.06
N GLN A 127 1.48 19.88 10.01
CA GLN A 127 2.91 19.71 9.68
C GLN A 127 3.89 20.08 10.81
N SER A 128 3.47 20.89 11.79
CA SER A 128 4.34 21.35 12.88
C SER A 128 3.61 21.29 14.22
N PRO A 129 4.21 20.76 15.30
CA PRO A 129 5.62 20.33 15.42
C PRO A 129 5.92 18.92 14.88
N LEU A 130 4.89 18.15 14.51
CA LEU A 130 4.99 16.82 13.89
C LEU A 130 4.02 16.76 12.71
N THR A 131 4.33 15.92 11.71
CA THR A 131 3.42 15.68 10.58
C THR A 131 2.30 14.74 11.03
N VAL A 132 1.08 15.24 11.15
CA VAL A 132 -0.11 14.45 11.51
C VAL A 132 -0.87 14.11 10.24
N VAL A 133 -1.14 12.83 10.03
CA VAL A 133 -1.89 12.32 8.86
C VAL A 133 -3.07 11.46 9.30
N GLN A 134 -4.16 11.55 8.54
CA GLN A 134 -5.30 10.67 8.68
C GLN A 134 -5.32 9.63 7.56
N VAL A 135 -5.49 8.37 7.92
CA VAL A 135 -5.55 7.23 7.01
C VAL A 135 -6.74 6.34 7.37
N GLY A 136 -7.81 6.41 6.57
CA GLY A 136 -9.08 5.78 6.92
C GLY A 136 -9.64 6.37 8.22
N ALA A 137 -9.69 5.58 9.29
CA ALA A 137 -10.13 6.02 10.63
C ALA A 137 -8.97 6.23 11.61
N ALA A 138 -7.72 6.00 11.18
CA ALA A 138 -6.54 6.16 12.02
C ALA A 138 -5.93 7.55 11.83
N GLU A 139 -5.46 8.15 12.93
CA GLU A 139 -4.64 9.36 12.94
C GLU A 139 -3.24 9.01 13.43
N LEU A 140 -2.22 9.41 12.68
CA LEU A 140 -0.82 9.10 12.95
C LEU A 140 -0.01 10.39 13.03
N ALA A 141 0.75 10.55 14.10
CA ALA A 141 1.78 11.57 14.20
C ALA A 141 3.13 10.98 13.80
N LEU A 142 3.76 11.58 12.78
CA LEU A 142 5.04 11.17 12.22
C LEU A 142 6.09 12.25 12.49
N GLU A 143 7.29 11.82 12.87
CA GLU A 143 8.47 12.69 12.89
C GLU A 143 8.80 13.16 11.47
N THR A 144 9.32 14.39 11.35
CA THR A 144 9.68 14.99 10.06
C THR A 144 10.62 14.10 9.25
N ASP A 145 11.58 13.47 9.92
CA ASP A 145 12.53 12.54 9.29
C ASP A 145 11.81 11.36 8.65
N LEU A 146 10.81 10.79 9.35
CA LEU A 146 10.02 9.68 8.81
C LEU A 146 9.08 10.15 7.70
N ALA A 147 8.45 11.30 7.84
CA ALA A 147 7.58 11.90 6.83
C ALA A 147 8.33 12.24 5.54
N SER A 148 9.61 12.63 5.63
CA SER A 148 10.49 12.90 4.48
C SER A 148 10.84 11.64 3.66
N LEU A 149 10.64 10.45 4.24
CA LEU A 149 10.89 9.17 3.58
C LEU A 149 9.65 8.58 2.92
N ILE A 150 8.47 9.20 3.05
CA ILE A 150 7.24 8.72 2.44
C ILE A 150 6.91 9.60 1.24
N GLU A 151 6.94 9.01 0.04
CA GLU A 151 6.60 9.70 -1.21
C GLU A 151 5.12 9.63 -1.45
N VAL A 152 4.55 10.75 -1.90
CA VAL A 152 3.14 10.88 -2.20
C VAL A 152 2.92 11.61 -3.50
N ASP A 153 1.83 11.24 -4.18
CA ASP A 153 1.26 12.03 -5.26
C ASP A 153 0.31 13.05 -4.61
N ARG A 154 0.58 14.35 -4.75
CA ARG A 154 -0.30 15.40 -4.18
C ARG A 154 -1.65 15.41 -4.89
N GLY A 155 -2.76 15.30 -4.18
CA GLY A 155 -4.07 15.54 -4.80
C GLY A 155 -4.13 16.95 -5.40
N PRO A 156 -4.97 17.20 -6.43
CA PRO A 156 -5.21 18.57 -6.87
C PRO A 156 -5.62 19.37 -5.64
N ALA A 157 -4.90 20.48 -5.39
CA ALA A 157 -5.22 21.36 -4.28
C ALA A 157 -6.70 21.68 -4.38
N ALA A 158 -7.50 21.33 -3.37
CA ALA A 158 -8.92 21.64 -3.37
C ALA A 158 -9.04 23.14 -3.67
N SER A 159 -9.52 23.49 -4.86
CA SER A 159 -9.73 24.87 -5.26
C SER A 159 -10.68 25.50 -4.24
N ASP A 160 -10.27 26.65 -3.69
CA ASP A 160 -10.99 27.47 -2.72
C ASP A 160 -12.52 27.30 -2.77
N PRO A 161 -13.18 26.77 -1.72
CA PRO A 161 -14.64 26.77 -1.62
C PRO A 161 -15.24 28.16 -1.28
N THR A 162 -14.49 29.26 -1.34
CA THR A 162 -14.94 30.59 -0.87
C THR A 162 -15.47 31.52 -1.96
N SER A 163 -15.64 31.07 -3.21
CA SER A 163 -16.35 31.85 -4.24
C SER A 163 -17.82 31.43 -4.39
N LEU A 164 -18.60 31.53 -3.32
CA LEU A 164 -20.04 31.81 -3.43
C LEU A 164 -20.30 33.11 -2.67
N SER A 165 -20.18 34.18 -3.43
CA SER A 165 -20.62 35.53 -3.12
C SER A 165 -22.09 35.56 -2.74
N GLU A 166 -22.36 36.25 -1.64
CA GLU A 166 -23.63 36.84 -1.28
C GLU A 166 -24.16 37.71 -2.44
N ASP A 167 -25.37 37.42 -2.91
CA ASP A 167 -26.29 38.35 -3.57
C ASP A 167 -27.75 37.87 -3.37
#